data_AF-A0A9P9YVK2-F1
#
_entry.id   AF-A0A9P9YVK2-F1
#
_cell.length_a   1.000
_cell.length_b   1.000
_cell.length_c   1.000
_cell.angle_alpha   90.00
_cell.angle_beta   90.00
_cell.angle_gamma   90.00
#
_symmetry.space_group_name_H-M   'P 1'
#
loop_
_entity.id
_entity.type
_entity.pdbx_description
1 polymer ?
#
loop_
_entity_poly.entity_id
_entity_poly.type
_entity_poly.pdbx_seq_one_letter_code
_entity_poly.pdbx_strand_id
1 'polypeptide(L)'
;MSIIGLLFFGLCLSSAQALLVPQHNCDNHFRYATEDSGRTYMGIFTAPKSNNHNFKWQAIFEVQGYRSLFVSALLTYPNNEEAADYLLKGEPAQAYVRFVDVTTELPKLYSLILNGNELCFNAGYPFPKTRATVFVSSLMPYPNKDDSVLDLLSGQQNRVYVYFVNIKNELPKLTLLNLNQMTLCNNTGCE
;
A
#
# COMPACT_ATOMS: atom_id res chain seq x y z
N MET A 1 -45.91 -12.00 -36.77
CA MET A 1 -45.13 -11.75 -35.53
C MET A 1 -43.67 -12.02 -35.87
N SER A 2 -42.84 -10.97 -35.93
CA SER A 2 -41.52 -11.04 -36.58
C SER A 2 -40.45 -11.54 -35.62
N ILE A 3 -39.97 -12.76 -35.87
CA ILE A 3 -38.92 -13.46 -35.10
C ILE A 3 -37.57 -12.70 -35.17
N ILE A 4 -37.41 -11.81 -36.15
CA ILE A 4 -36.22 -10.97 -36.37
C ILE A 4 -36.02 -9.96 -35.25
N GLY A 5 -37.10 -9.50 -34.60
CA GLY A 5 -37.00 -8.54 -33.48
C GLY A 5 -36.43 -9.13 -32.19
N LEU A 6 -36.54 -10.46 -32.00
CA LEU A 6 -36.06 -11.16 -30.79
C LEU A 6 -34.57 -11.49 -30.84
N LEU A 7 -33.98 -11.59 -32.04
CA LEU A 7 -32.54 -11.82 -32.22
C LEU A 7 -31.70 -10.56 -31.93
N PHE A 8 -32.24 -9.36 -32.12
CA PHE A 8 -31.52 -8.11 -31.84
C PHE A 8 -31.50 -7.73 -30.35
N PHE A 9 -32.47 -8.18 -29.55
CA PHE A 9 -32.47 -7.93 -28.10
C PHE A 9 -31.53 -8.87 -27.30
N GLY A 10 -31.06 -9.96 -27.90
CA GLY A 10 -30.18 -10.94 -27.26
C GLY A 10 -28.69 -10.60 -27.28
N LEU A 11 -28.26 -9.60 -28.06
CA LEU A 11 -26.84 -9.31 -28.31
C LEU A 11 -26.19 -8.28 -27.37
N CYS A 12 -26.92 -7.76 -26.37
CA CYS A 12 -26.39 -6.76 -25.44
C CYS A 12 -26.06 -7.29 -24.04
N LEU A 13 -26.13 -8.61 -23.78
CA LEU A 13 -25.57 -9.19 -22.56
C LEU A 13 -24.06 -9.41 -22.72
N SER A 14 -23.32 -8.32 -22.93
CA SER A 14 -21.88 -8.32 -22.72
C SER A 14 -21.66 -8.38 -21.21
N SER A 15 -21.35 -9.56 -20.68
CA SER A 15 -20.97 -9.76 -19.28
C SER A 15 -19.66 -9.02 -19.00
N ALA A 16 -19.74 -7.72 -18.70
CA ALA A 16 -18.63 -7.01 -18.10
C ALA A 16 -18.37 -7.66 -16.73
N GLN A 17 -17.26 -8.39 -16.60
CA GLN A 17 -16.83 -8.90 -15.30
C GLN A 17 -16.48 -7.68 -14.43
N ALA A 18 -17.38 -7.32 -13.53
CA ALA A 18 -17.12 -6.26 -12.57
C ALA A 18 -16.04 -6.73 -11.59
N LEU A 19 -15.02 -5.89 -11.37
CA LEU A 19 -14.01 -6.14 -10.35
C LEU A 19 -14.67 -6.19 -8.97
N LEU A 20 -14.41 -7.26 -8.21
CA LEU A 20 -14.97 -7.41 -6.88
C LEU A 20 -14.20 -6.56 -5.86
N VAL A 21 -14.93 -5.71 -5.14
CA VAL A 21 -14.39 -4.86 -4.06
C VAL A 21 -14.80 -5.47 -2.72
N PRO A 22 -13.86 -6.04 -1.94
CA PRO A 22 -14.20 -6.65 -0.65
C PRO A 22 -14.69 -5.62 0.36
N GLN A 23 -15.58 -6.04 1.24
CA GLN A 23 -15.91 -5.25 2.42
C GLN A 23 -14.70 -5.21 3.37
N HIS A 24 -14.38 -4.02 3.87
CA HIS A 24 -13.18 -3.78 4.67
C HIS A 24 -13.48 -3.42 6.13
N ASN A 25 -14.74 -3.21 6.55
CA ASN A 25 -15.17 -2.92 7.93
C ASN A 25 -14.21 -2.02 8.73
N CYS A 26 -13.72 -0.96 8.08
CA CYS A 26 -12.68 -0.09 8.61
C CYS A 26 -13.04 1.35 8.24
N ASP A 27 -14.32 1.64 8.40
CA ASP A 27 -14.93 2.88 7.99
C ASP A 27 -14.26 4.02 8.76
N ASN A 28 -13.95 5.12 8.05
CA ASN A 28 -13.12 6.27 8.48
C ASN A 28 -11.60 6.09 8.44
N HIS A 29 -11.07 4.87 8.36
CA HIS A 29 -9.62 4.64 8.39
C HIS A 29 -9.06 4.01 7.12
N PHE A 30 -9.92 3.39 6.30
CA PHE A 30 -9.52 2.82 5.03
C PHE A 30 -10.59 3.01 3.96
N ARG A 31 -10.15 3.26 2.73
CA ARG A 31 -11.01 3.24 1.53
C ARG A 31 -10.25 2.76 0.31
N TYR A 32 -10.98 2.11 -0.60
CA TYR A 32 -10.50 1.87 -1.95
C TYR A 32 -10.64 3.13 -2.81
N ALA A 33 -9.69 3.34 -3.71
CA ALA A 33 -9.71 4.42 -4.68
C ALA A 33 -8.99 4.00 -5.96
N THR A 34 -9.01 4.87 -6.97
CA THR A 34 -8.33 4.67 -8.24
C THR A 34 -7.51 5.89 -8.64
N GLU A 35 -6.39 5.64 -9.29
CA GLU A 35 -5.54 6.61 -9.99
C GLU A 35 -5.59 6.32 -11.51
N ASP A 36 -5.00 7.20 -12.32
CA ASP A 36 -4.83 7.00 -13.77
C ASP A 36 -6.14 6.69 -14.52
N SER A 37 -7.21 7.42 -14.20
CA SER A 37 -8.54 7.22 -14.79
C SER A 37 -9.09 5.79 -14.61
N GLY A 38 -8.80 5.16 -13.48
CA GLY A 38 -9.33 3.82 -13.14
C GLY A 38 -8.40 2.66 -13.47
N ARG A 39 -7.18 2.92 -13.97
CA ARG A 39 -6.22 1.87 -14.34
C ARG A 39 -5.48 1.30 -13.13
N THR A 40 -5.19 2.15 -12.15
CA THR A 40 -4.42 1.79 -10.97
C THR A 40 -5.34 1.81 -9.76
N TYR A 41 -5.49 0.68 -9.07
CA TYR A 41 -6.26 0.61 -7.83
C TYR A 41 -5.37 0.87 -6.63
N MET A 42 -5.91 1.53 -5.63
CA MET A 42 -5.18 1.91 -4.43
C MET A 42 -6.04 1.78 -3.18
N GLY A 43 -5.39 1.51 -2.06
CA GLY A 43 -5.96 1.57 -0.73
C GLY A 43 -5.41 2.79 0.00
N ILE A 44 -6.28 3.65 0.50
CA ILE A 44 -5.90 4.87 1.22
C ILE A 44 -6.26 4.71 2.68
N PHE A 45 -5.31 5.01 3.55
CA PHE A 45 -5.41 4.97 4.99
C PHE A 45 -5.52 6.38 5.55
N THR A 46 -6.31 6.58 6.59
CA THR A 46 -6.49 7.88 7.25
C THR A 46 -6.34 7.72 8.76
N ALA A 47 -5.42 8.48 9.35
CA ALA A 47 -5.18 8.44 10.79
C ALA A 47 -6.37 9.05 11.54
N PRO A 48 -6.66 8.58 12.77
CA PRO A 48 -7.48 9.34 13.69
C PRO A 48 -6.88 10.75 13.89
N LYS A 49 -7.73 11.78 14.04
CA LYS A 49 -7.26 13.12 14.39
C LYS A 49 -6.47 13.04 15.71
N SER A 50 -5.21 13.48 15.66
CA SER A 50 -4.28 13.40 16.79
C SER A 50 -3.25 14.52 16.68
N ASN A 51 -2.78 15.00 17.84
CA ASN A 51 -1.66 15.94 17.92
C ASN A 51 -0.30 15.23 17.77
N ASN A 52 -0.30 13.90 17.70
CA ASN A 52 0.90 13.12 17.44
C ASN A 52 1.16 13.06 15.93
N HIS A 53 2.32 13.53 15.49
CA HIS A 53 2.72 13.52 14.08
C HIS A 53 3.60 12.31 13.70
N ASN A 54 3.86 11.40 14.66
CA ASN A 54 4.63 10.19 14.43
C ASN A 54 3.69 9.03 14.13
N PHE A 55 3.69 8.56 12.88
CA PHE A 55 2.79 7.50 12.42
C PHE A 55 3.58 6.27 11.94
N LYS A 56 3.39 5.16 12.64
CA LYS A 56 3.87 3.83 12.26
C LYS A 56 2.68 3.02 11.76
N TRP A 57 2.52 2.99 10.45
CA TRP A 57 1.48 2.22 9.79
C TRP A 57 1.93 0.78 9.58
N GLN A 58 0.99 -0.13 9.79
CA GLN A 58 1.09 -1.51 9.36
C GLN A 58 -0.28 -1.93 8.81
N ALA A 59 -0.31 -2.34 7.55
CA ALA A 59 -1.51 -2.87 6.92
C ALA A 59 -1.25 -4.30 6.45
N ILE A 60 -2.21 -5.17 6.70
CA ILE A 60 -2.17 -6.57 6.31
C ILE A 60 -3.29 -6.79 5.31
N PHE A 61 -2.94 -7.31 4.13
CA PHE A 61 -3.89 -7.63 3.07
C PHE A 61 -3.91 -9.13 2.81
N GLU A 62 -5.08 -9.64 2.42
CA GLU A 62 -5.26 -11.02 1.98
C GLU A 62 -5.91 -11.10 0.60
N VAL A 63 -5.55 -12.13 -0.14
CA VAL A 63 -6.18 -12.52 -1.41
C VAL A 63 -6.44 -14.03 -1.39
N GLN A 64 -7.53 -14.47 -2.03
CA GLN A 64 -7.82 -15.88 -2.19
C GLN A 64 -6.80 -16.54 -3.14
N GLY A 65 -6.36 -17.75 -2.81
CA GLY A 65 -5.42 -18.54 -3.61
C GLY A 65 -3.95 -18.13 -3.43
N TYR A 66 -3.09 -18.63 -4.31
CA TYR A 66 -1.67 -18.31 -4.37
C TYR A 66 -1.45 -17.15 -5.32
N ARG A 67 -0.85 -16.05 -4.83
CA ARG A 67 -0.44 -14.91 -5.64
C ARG A 67 1.00 -14.51 -5.35
N SER A 68 1.64 -13.94 -6.37
CA SER A 68 2.88 -13.18 -6.24
C SER A 68 2.61 -11.82 -5.58
N LEU A 69 3.51 -10.84 -5.73
CA LEU A 69 3.30 -9.48 -5.25
C LEU A 69 1.96 -8.92 -5.76
N PHE A 70 1.13 -8.40 -4.85
CA PHE A 70 -0.18 -7.81 -5.19
C PHE A 70 -0.43 -6.45 -4.51
N VAL A 71 0.53 -5.97 -3.73
CA VAL A 71 0.49 -4.69 -3.02
C VAL A 71 1.85 -4.03 -3.07
N SER A 72 1.90 -2.72 -3.33
CA SER A 72 3.13 -1.93 -3.31
C SER A 72 3.60 -1.64 -1.88
N ALA A 73 4.76 -1.00 -1.76
CA ALA A 73 5.12 -0.32 -0.52
C ALA A 73 4.08 0.74 -0.14
N LEU A 74 4.00 1.04 1.15
CA LEU A 74 3.09 2.05 1.70
C LEU A 74 3.76 3.43 1.66
N LEU A 75 3.06 4.40 1.10
CA LEU A 75 3.56 5.74 0.76
C LEU A 75 2.68 6.83 1.41
N THR A 76 3.18 8.05 1.56
CA THR A 76 2.39 9.20 2.04
C THR A 76 1.39 9.65 0.98
N TYR A 77 0.15 9.93 1.37
CA TYR A 77 -0.90 10.39 0.46
C TYR A 77 -1.16 11.90 0.64
N PRO A 78 -1.35 12.68 -0.44
CA PRO A 78 -1.22 12.27 -1.84
C PRO A 78 0.25 12.17 -2.32
N ASN A 79 1.10 13.02 -1.78
CA ASN A 79 2.56 12.99 -1.91
C ASN A 79 3.17 13.59 -0.62
N ASN A 80 4.50 13.53 -0.47
CA ASN A 80 5.17 13.99 0.75
C ASN A 80 4.91 15.47 1.05
N GLU A 81 4.92 16.33 0.03
CA GLU A 81 4.83 17.79 0.15
C GLU A 81 3.42 18.22 0.55
N GLU A 82 2.40 17.77 -0.19
CA GLU A 82 1.00 18.07 0.12
C GLU A 82 0.54 17.43 1.44
N ALA A 83 1.03 16.23 1.77
CA ALA A 83 0.73 15.60 3.04
C ALA A 83 1.25 16.44 4.22
N ALA A 84 2.44 17.04 4.09
CA ALA A 84 2.99 17.94 5.09
C ALA A 84 2.12 19.20 5.25
N ASP A 85 1.68 19.81 4.14
CA ASP A 85 0.79 20.97 4.16
C ASP A 85 -0.56 20.66 4.82
N TYR A 86 -1.14 19.49 4.56
CA TYR A 86 -2.38 19.04 5.19
C TYR A 86 -2.21 18.84 6.70
N LEU A 87 -1.10 18.24 7.12
CA LEU A 87 -0.79 18.10 8.54
C LEU A 87 -0.67 19.45 9.25
N LEU A 88 -0.02 20.44 8.63
CA LEU A 88 0.10 21.80 9.18
C LEU A 88 -1.25 22.50 9.33
N LYS A 89 -2.23 22.14 8.50
CA LYS A 89 -3.61 22.63 8.57
C LYS A 89 -4.47 21.86 9.59
N GLY A 90 -3.91 20.86 10.26
CA GLY A 90 -4.63 20.02 11.23
C GLY A 90 -5.48 18.92 10.60
N GLU A 91 -5.27 18.63 9.32
CA GLU A 91 -5.90 17.49 8.65
C GLU A 91 -5.23 16.17 9.07
N PRO A 92 -5.97 15.05 9.09
CA PRO A 92 -5.39 13.77 9.49
C PRO A 92 -4.36 13.27 8.48
N ALA A 93 -3.27 12.68 8.98
CA ALA A 93 -2.27 12.02 8.16
C ALA A 93 -2.90 10.92 7.29
N GLN A 94 -2.49 10.89 6.02
CA GLN A 94 -2.93 9.86 5.09
C GLN A 94 -1.73 9.13 4.47
N ALA A 95 -1.96 7.86 4.19
CA ALA A 95 -1.01 7.02 3.48
C ALA A 95 -1.75 6.18 2.44
N TYR A 96 -1.04 5.59 1.49
CA TYR A 96 -1.66 4.73 0.51
C TYR A 96 -0.74 3.61 0.03
N VAL A 97 -1.36 2.58 -0.53
CA VAL A 97 -0.71 1.52 -1.30
C VAL A 97 -1.36 1.43 -2.67
N ARG A 98 -0.60 1.01 -3.68
CA ARG A 98 -1.11 0.59 -4.98
C ARG A 98 -1.27 -0.93 -4.98
N PHE A 99 -2.36 -1.40 -5.56
CA PHE A 99 -2.55 -2.82 -5.82
C PHE A 99 -2.03 -3.13 -7.21
N VAL A 100 -1.20 -4.16 -7.30
CA VAL A 100 -0.56 -4.60 -8.55
C VAL A 100 -1.12 -5.94 -8.96
N ASP A 101 -1.19 -6.20 -10.26
CA ASP A 101 -1.67 -7.46 -10.84
C ASP A 101 -3.09 -7.86 -10.34
N VAL A 102 -3.96 -6.86 -10.13
CA VAL A 102 -5.37 -7.05 -9.80
C VAL A 102 -6.11 -7.60 -11.02
N THR A 103 -6.87 -8.67 -10.84
CA THR A 103 -7.63 -9.29 -11.95
C THR A 103 -9.12 -9.33 -11.66
N THR A 104 -9.55 -10.09 -10.66
CA THR A 104 -10.97 -10.37 -10.39
C THR A 104 -11.47 -9.77 -9.08
N GLU A 105 -10.57 -9.54 -8.12
CA GLU A 105 -10.89 -9.07 -6.78
C GLU A 105 -9.74 -8.21 -6.24
N LEU A 106 -10.08 -7.11 -5.57
CA LEU A 106 -9.10 -6.28 -4.87
C LEU A 106 -8.57 -6.98 -3.61
N PRO A 107 -7.32 -6.75 -3.21
CA PRO A 107 -6.81 -7.25 -1.94
C PRO A 107 -7.69 -6.79 -0.77
N LYS A 108 -8.16 -7.76 0.02
CA LYS A 108 -8.99 -7.49 1.20
C LYS A 108 -8.11 -6.99 2.33
N LEU A 109 -8.47 -5.87 2.94
CA LEU A 109 -7.83 -5.43 4.18
C LEU A 109 -8.15 -6.41 5.30
N TYR A 110 -7.14 -7.11 5.82
CA TYR A 110 -7.27 -8.03 6.94
C TYR A 110 -7.11 -7.32 8.28
N SER A 111 -6.12 -6.44 8.42
CA SER A 111 -5.89 -5.67 9.65
C SER A 111 -5.16 -4.37 9.34
N LEU A 112 -5.51 -3.32 10.06
CA LEU A 112 -4.83 -2.02 10.04
C LEU A 112 -4.38 -1.68 11.45
N ILE A 113 -3.08 -1.47 11.61
CA ILE A 113 -2.43 -1.16 12.87
C ILE A 113 -1.72 0.19 12.74
N LEU A 114 -1.97 1.08 13.68
CA LEU A 114 -1.34 2.39 13.75
C LEU A 114 -0.65 2.56 15.10
N ASN A 115 0.66 2.79 15.09
CA ASN A 115 1.47 2.94 16.31
C ASN A 115 1.33 1.76 17.30
N GLY A 116 1.12 0.55 16.77
CA GLY A 116 0.90 -0.66 17.57
C GLY A 116 -0.54 -0.90 18.01
N ASN A 117 -1.46 0.05 17.76
CA ASN A 117 -2.88 -0.10 18.05
C ASN A 117 -3.63 -0.61 16.81
N GLU A 118 -4.32 -1.74 16.93
CA GLU A 118 -5.19 -2.24 15.86
C GLU A 118 -6.44 -1.35 15.75
N LEU A 119 -6.58 -0.67 14.63
CA LEU A 119 -7.74 0.20 14.34
C LEU A 119 -8.94 -0.62 13.86
N CYS A 120 -8.67 -1.67 13.08
CA CYS A 120 -9.70 -2.55 12.54
C CYS A 120 -9.10 -3.90 12.14
N PHE A 121 -9.94 -4.93 12.16
CA PHE A 121 -9.62 -6.27 11.66
C PHE A 121 -10.81 -6.85 10.90
N ASN A 122 -10.55 -7.79 10.00
CA ASN A 122 -11.54 -8.54 9.25
C ASN A 122 -11.31 -10.03 9.34
N ALA A 123 -12.39 -10.80 9.20
CA ALA A 123 -12.28 -12.23 8.95
C ALA A 123 -11.47 -12.48 7.67
N GLY A 124 -10.44 -13.32 7.77
CA GLY A 124 -9.61 -13.68 6.63
C GLY A 124 -10.28 -14.68 5.69
N TYR A 125 -9.68 -14.89 4.53
CA TYR A 125 -10.14 -15.92 3.60
C TYR A 125 -9.88 -17.34 4.15
N PRO A 126 -10.67 -18.35 3.73
CA PRO A 126 -10.31 -19.75 3.92
C PRO A 126 -9.08 -20.10 3.07
N PHE A 127 -8.36 -21.16 3.46
CA PHE A 127 -7.22 -21.65 2.68
C PHE A 127 -7.67 -22.30 1.36
N PRO A 128 -6.86 -22.21 0.28
CA PRO A 128 -5.57 -21.53 0.20
C PRO A 128 -5.71 -20.00 0.06
N LYS A 129 -4.81 -19.25 0.70
CA LYS A 129 -4.76 -17.78 0.63
C LYS A 129 -3.33 -17.26 0.69
N THR A 130 -3.14 -16.04 0.18
CA THR A 130 -1.88 -15.31 0.27
C THR A 130 -2.06 -14.05 1.10
N ARG A 131 -1.10 -13.75 1.97
CA ARG A 131 -1.11 -12.58 2.85
C ARG A 131 0.11 -11.70 2.55
N ALA A 132 -0.09 -10.40 2.52
CA ALA A 132 0.98 -9.41 2.42
C ALA A 132 0.89 -8.44 3.59
N THR A 133 2.03 -8.14 4.19
CA THR A 133 2.15 -7.14 5.25
C THR A 133 2.99 -6.00 4.72
N VAL A 134 2.45 -4.79 4.78
CA VAL A 134 3.14 -3.56 4.41
C VAL A 134 3.24 -2.66 5.63
N PHE A 135 4.36 -1.97 5.76
CA PHE A 135 4.62 -1.07 6.87
C PHE A 135 5.27 0.22 6.37
N VAL A 136 4.99 1.33 7.04
CA VAL A 136 5.78 2.55 6.94
C VAL A 136 5.94 3.15 8.32
N SER A 137 7.17 3.51 8.67
CA SER A 137 7.45 4.39 9.78
C SER A 137 7.80 5.75 9.18
N SER A 138 6.85 6.67 9.17
CA SER A 138 7.11 8.04 8.74
C SER A 138 7.21 8.92 9.98
N LEU A 139 8.36 9.58 10.17
CA LEU A 139 8.31 10.96 10.63
C LEU A 139 7.83 11.70 9.39
N MET A 140 6.56 12.11 9.34
CA MET A 140 6.13 12.95 8.22
C MET A 140 6.99 14.21 8.32
N PRO A 141 7.70 14.60 7.23
CA PRO A 141 8.66 15.68 7.30
C PRO A 141 7.91 16.94 7.71
N TYR A 142 8.20 17.42 8.92
CA TYR A 142 7.79 18.74 9.35
C TYR A 142 8.68 19.72 8.56
N PRO A 143 8.16 20.60 7.70
CA PRO A 143 9.00 21.61 7.09
C PRO A 143 9.19 22.70 8.15
N ASN A 144 10.20 22.54 9.01
CA ASN A 144 10.70 23.69 9.76
C ASN A 144 11.60 24.49 8.81
N LYS A 145 11.34 25.79 8.67
CA LYS A 145 11.91 26.65 7.62
C LYS A 145 13.43 26.88 7.76
N ASP A 146 14.02 26.45 8.88
CA ASP A 146 15.41 26.72 9.23
C ASP A 146 16.26 25.47 9.54
N ASP A 147 15.73 24.25 9.40
CA ASP A 147 16.51 23.04 9.61
C ASP A 147 16.98 22.44 8.28
N SER A 148 18.30 22.31 8.13
CA SER A 148 18.88 21.71 6.95
C SER A 148 18.36 20.28 6.79
N VAL A 149 17.83 19.96 5.61
CA VAL A 149 17.31 18.62 5.24
C VAL A 149 18.32 17.49 5.54
N LEU A 150 19.60 17.82 5.71
CA LEU A 150 20.66 16.90 6.10
C LEU A 150 20.59 16.44 7.57
N ASP A 151 20.17 17.30 8.50
CA ASP A 151 20.20 16.98 9.93
C ASP A 151 19.05 16.05 10.34
N LEU A 152 17.88 16.16 9.68
CA LEU A 152 16.72 15.28 9.87
C LEU A 152 16.92 13.86 9.31
N LEU A 153 17.80 13.71 8.30
CA LEU A 153 18.18 12.41 7.74
C LEU A 153 19.29 11.71 8.54
N SER A 154 19.95 12.42 9.47
CA SER A 154 21.04 11.86 10.29
C SER A 154 20.54 11.06 11.51
N GLY A 155 19.30 11.31 11.95
CA GLY A 155 18.74 10.71 13.18
C GLY A 155 17.84 9.49 12.98
N GLN A 156 17.54 9.10 11.74
CA GLN A 156 16.71 7.93 11.46
C GLN A 156 17.53 6.84 10.78
N GLN A 157 17.44 5.61 11.30
CA GLN A 157 17.86 4.41 10.56
C GLN A 157 17.06 4.34 9.25
N ASN A 158 17.63 4.87 8.17
CA ASN A 158 17.15 4.75 6.81
C ASN A 158 17.26 3.28 6.39
N ARG A 159 16.21 2.49 6.67
CA ARG A 159 16.16 1.07 6.31
C ARG A 159 15.75 0.94 4.86
N VAL A 160 16.64 0.38 4.04
CA VAL A 160 16.34 -0.03 2.66
C VAL A 160 15.85 -1.48 2.68
N TYR A 161 14.64 -1.72 2.20
CA TYR A 161 14.08 -3.07 2.09
C TYR A 161 14.26 -3.60 0.66
N VAL A 162 15.04 -4.68 0.51
CA VAL A 162 15.23 -5.38 -0.76
C VAL A 162 14.40 -6.67 -0.71
N TYR A 163 13.44 -6.81 -1.62
CA TYR A 163 12.60 -7.99 -1.72
C TYR A 163 13.12 -8.91 -2.83
N PHE A 164 13.36 -10.18 -2.49
CA PHE A 164 13.70 -11.20 -3.47
C PHE A 164 12.45 -11.96 -3.89
N VAL A 165 12.16 -11.98 -5.19
CA VAL A 165 10.98 -12.65 -5.77
C VAL A 165 11.40 -13.86 -6.60
N ASN A 166 10.54 -14.89 -6.61
CA ASN A 166 10.67 -16.09 -7.45
C ASN A 166 11.92 -16.95 -7.14
N ILE A 167 12.24 -17.08 -5.85
CA ILE A 167 13.34 -17.93 -5.39
C ILE A 167 12.90 -19.39 -5.41
N LYS A 168 13.50 -20.19 -6.28
CA LYS A 168 13.16 -21.63 -6.37
C LYS A 168 13.86 -22.46 -5.29
N ASN A 169 15.15 -22.21 -5.05
CA ASN A 169 15.96 -23.09 -4.20
C ASN A 169 16.88 -22.37 -3.18
N GLU A 170 17.37 -21.15 -3.44
CA GLU A 170 18.32 -20.46 -2.55
C GLU A 170 18.11 -18.94 -2.52
N LEU A 171 18.14 -18.36 -1.31
CA LEU A 171 18.05 -16.91 -1.11
C LEU A 171 19.23 -16.20 -1.79
N PRO A 172 19.00 -15.20 -2.67
CA PRO A 172 20.08 -14.44 -3.27
C PRO A 172 20.85 -13.69 -2.19
N LYS A 173 22.18 -13.79 -2.22
CA LYS A 173 23.04 -13.03 -1.32
C LYS A 173 23.16 -11.60 -1.84
N LEU A 174 22.82 -10.62 -1.01
CA LEU A 174 23.09 -9.20 -1.31
C LEU A 174 24.61 -8.99 -1.30
N THR A 175 25.19 -8.70 -2.46
CA THR A 175 26.65 -8.54 -2.65
C THR A 175 27.10 -7.08 -2.74
N LEU A 176 26.22 -6.20 -3.19
CA LEU A 176 26.47 -4.78 -3.32
C LEU A 176 25.18 -3.99 -3.10
N LEU A 177 25.23 -2.98 -2.23
CA LEU A 177 24.17 -1.99 -2.08
C LEU A 177 24.80 -0.60 -2.13
N ASN A 178 24.51 0.16 -3.19
CA ASN A 178 24.97 1.53 -3.35
C ASN A 178 23.79 2.50 -3.30
N LEU A 179 23.92 3.56 -2.52
CA LEU A 179 22.94 4.63 -2.42
C LEU A 179 23.65 5.98 -2.55
N ASN A 180 23.31 6.76 -3.58
CA ASN A 180 23.92 8.07 -3.86
C ASN A 180 25.47 8.05 -3.82
N GLN A 181 26.09 7.08 -4.49
CA GLN A 181 27.55 6.87 -4.56
C GLN A 181 28.21 6.38 -3.25
N MET A 182 27.43 6.11 -2.20
CA MET A 182 27.90 5.49 -0.97
C MET A 182 27.62 3.98 -0.99
N THR A 183 28.64 3.17 -0.71
CA THR A 183 28.51 1.72 -0.59
C THR A 183 28.09 1.36 0.83
N LEU A 184 26.88 0.84 0.99
CA LEU A 184 26.30 0.44 2.29
C LEU A 184 26.57 -1.04 2.61
N CYS A 185 26.69 -1.87 1.57
CA CYS A 185 27.03 -3.28 1.71
C CYS A 185 28.00 -3.70 0.60
N ASN A 186 28.96 -4.55 0.94
CA ASN A 186 29.86 -5.19 -0.01
C ASN A 186 29.98 -6.70 0.28
N ASN A 187 30.82 -7.41 -0.49
CA ASN A 187 31.03 -8.86 -0.33
C ASN A 187 31.54 -9.30 1.06
N THR A 188 32.05 -8.37 1.88
CA THR A 188 32.58 -8.62 3.22
C THR A 188 31.58 -8.31 4.35
N GLY A 189 30.47 -7.62 4.07
CA GLY A 189 29.44 -7.30 5.06
C GLY A 189 28.66 -6.02 4.74
N CYS A 190 27.67 -5.72 5.58
CA CYS A 190 26.94 -4.45 5.62
C CYS A 190 27.31 -3.71 6.91
N GLU A 191 27.44 -2.38 6.86
CA GLU A 191 27.56 -1.52 8.05
C GLU A 191 26.20 -1.17 8.66
#